data_AF-A0A934MHT9-F1
#
_entry.id   AF-A0A934MHT9-F1
#
_cell.length_a   1.000
_cell.length_b   1.000
_cell.length_c   1.000
_cell.angle_alpha   90.00
_cell.angle_beta   90.00
_cell.angle_gamma   90.00
#
_symmetry.space_group_name_H-M   'P 1'
#
loop_
_entity.id
_entity.type
_entity.pdbx_description
1 polymer ?
#
loop_
_entity_poly.entity_id
_entity_poly.type
_entity_poly.pdbx_seq_one_letter_code
_entity_poly.pdbx_strand_id
1 'polypeptide(L)' 'MTQRSRKLLGAFLLVGSIILWSVLATWIYLLLPEGLPGLVLIGFFIVAGMGWMLPAMPLIKWMAKPDAANR' A
#
# COMPACT_ATOMS: atom_id res chain seq x y z
N MET A 1 -15.38 -16.09 -7.74
CA MET A 1 -15.89 -14.80 -7.24
C MET A 1 -16.15 -13.89 -8.42
N THR A 2 -17.34 -13.29 -8.50
CA THR A 2 -17.63 -12.28 -9.53
C THR A 2 -16.75 -11.05 -9.34
N GLN A 3 -16.54 -10.27 -10.40
CA GLN A 3 -15.75 -9.05 -10.37
C GLN A 3 -16.30 -8.05 -9.34
N ARG A 4 -17.62 -7.97 -9.17
CA ARG A 4 -18.27 -7.08 -8.17
C ARG A 4 -17.88 -7.45 -6.74
N SER A 5 -17.91 -8.74 -6.38
CA SER A 5 -17.49 -9.19 -5.05
C SER A 5 -16.00 -8.97 -4.79
N ARG A 6 -15.15 -9.14 -5.81
CA ARG A 6 -13.71 -8.83 -5.71
C ARG A 6 -13.44 -7.35 -5.50
N LYS A 7 -14.23 -6.46 -6.12
CA LYS A 7 -14.12 -5.00 -5.87
C LYS A 7 -14.52 -4.62 -4.45
N LEU A 8 -15.59 -5.21 -3.90
CA LEU A 8 -16.02 -4.95 -2.52
C LEU A 8 -14.96 -5.39 -1.50
N LEU A 9 -14.50 -6.63 -1.58
CA LEU A 9 -13.44 -7.12 -0.69
C LEU A 9 -12.11 -6.41 -0.92
N GLY A 10 -11.77 -6.15 -2.19
CA GLY A 10 -10.56 -5.43 -2.57
C GLY A 10 -10.50 -4.02 -2.00
N ALA A 11 -11.63 -3.31 -1.86
CA ALA A 11 -11.65 -2.00 -1.22
C ALA A 11 -11.22 -2.07 0.26
N PHE A 12 -11.74 -3.03 1.03
CA PHE A 12 -11.33 -3.23 2.42
C PHE A 12 -9.86 -3.68 2.51
N LEU A 13 -9.42 -4.58 1.63
CA LEU A 13 -8.03 -5.01 1.58
C LEU A 13 -7.08 -3.86 1.22
N LEU A 14 -7.48 -2.95 0.33
CA LEU A 14 -6.70 -1.77 -0.01
C LEU A 14 -6.55 -0.84 1.19
N VAL A 15 -7.64 -0.50 1.87
CA VAL A 15 -7.60 0.33 3.08
C VAL A 15 -6.73 -0.34 4.16
N GLY A 16 -6.93 -1.63 4.40
CA GLY A 16 -6.11 -2.41 5.32
C GLY A 16 -4.63 -2.41 4.94
N SER A 17 -4.29 -2.49 3.66
CA SER A 17 -2.91 -2.43 3.17
C SER A 17 -2.26 -1.07 3.43
N ILE A 18 -3.02 0.03 3.26
CA ILE A 18 -2.54 1.40 3.54
C ILE A 18 -2.31 1.59 5.03
N ILE A 19 -3.21 1.08 5.88
CA ILE A 19 -3.07 1.12 7.33
C ILE A 19 -1.80 0.35 7.74
N LEU A 20 -1.65 -0.89 7.27
CA LEU A 20 -0.48 -1.72 7.57
C LEU A 20 0.82 -1.05 7.13
N TRP A 21 0.84 -0.47 5.93
CA TRP A 21 2.00 0.27 5.43
C TRP A 21 2.33 1.50 6.28
N SER A 22 1.32 2.29 6.66
CA SER A 22 1.49 3.47 7.49
C SER A 22 2.06 3.12 8.87
N VAL A 23 1.58 2.03 9.47
CA VAL A 23 2.10 1.51 10.75
C VAL A 23 3.55 1.06 10.59
N LEU A 24 3.88 0.30 9.55
CA LEU A 24 5.25 -0.16 9.30
C LEU A 24 6.20 1.01 9.05
N ALA A 25 5.82 1.99 8.22
CA ALA A 25 6.62 3.17 7.96
C ALA A 25 6.85 3.97 9.25
N THR A 26 5.81 4.17 10.05
CA THR A 26 5.93 4.86 11.35
C THR A 26 6.84 4.10 12.30
N TRP A 27 6.69 2.77 12.36
CA TRP A 27 7.55 1.93 13.19
C TRP A 27 9.02 2.02 12.78
N ILE A 28 9.32 1.98 11.47
CA ILE A 28 10.68 2.17 10.96
C ILE A 28 11.20 3.57 11.31
N TYR A 29 10.39 4.61 11.16
CA TYR A 29 10.77 5.97 11.53
C TYR A 29 11.16 6.09 13.01
N LEU A 30 10.41 5.44 13.90
CA LEU A 30 10.70 5.43 15.34
C LEU A 30 11.99 4.67 15.69
N LEU A 31 12.48 3.80 14.80
CA LEU A 31 13.76 3.09 14.98
C LEU A 31 14.96 3.88 14.43
N LEU A 32 14.73 4.97 13.71
CA LEU A 32 15.80 5.77 13.15
C LEU A 32 16.53 6.55 14.27
N PRO A 33 17.88 6.64 14.23
CA PRO A 33 18.63 7.43 15.20
C PRO A 33 18.22 8.90 15.19
N GLU A 34 18.25 9.51 16.37
CA GLU A 34 18.10 10.95 16.52
C GLU A 34 19.28 11.69 15.86
N GLY A 35 19.02 12.89 15.33
CA GLY A 35 20.05 13.73 14.70
C GLY A 35 20.39 13.37 13.25
N LEU A 36 19.60 12.52 12.59
CA LEU A 36 19.74 12.27 11.16
C LEU A 36 19.65 13.55 10.33
N PRO A 37 20.45 13.69 9.25
CA PRO A 37 20.36 14.83 8.36
C PRO A 37 18.96 14.96 7.75
N GLY A 38 18.47 16.20 7.61
CA GLY A 38 17.14 16.47 7.05
C GLY A 38 16.94 15.86 5.65
N LEU A 39 17.98 15.79 4.83
CA LEU A 39 17.92 15.14 3.51
C LEU A 39 17.62 13.63 3.61
N VAL A 40 18.13 12.94 4.63
CA VAL A 40 17.84 11.52 4.85
C VAL A 40 16.38 11.34 5.24
N LEU A 41 15.87 12.20 6.13
CA LEU A 41 14.46 12.18 6.53
C LEU A 41 13.53 12.48 5.34
N ILE A 42 13.88 13.45 4.50
CA ILE A 42 13.14 13.74 3.26
C ILE A 42 13.11 12.51 2.35
N GLY A 43 14.26 11.88 2.10
CA GLY A 43 14.33 10.66 1.30
C GLY A 43 13.46 9.54 1.88
N PHE A 44 13.52 9.36 3.20
CA PHE A 44 12.67 8.40 3.91
C PHE A 44 11.17 8.69 3.69
N PHE A 45 10.72 9.93 3.87
CA PHE A 45 9.31 10.29 3.70
C PHE A 45 8.83 10.20 2.25
N ILE A 46 9.69 10.44 1.25
CA ILE A 46 9.36 10.19 -0.16
C ILE A 46 9.13 8.68 -0.37
N VAL A 47 10.05 7.83 0.09
CA VAL A 47 9.93 6.38 -0.06
C VAL A 47 8.74 5.84 0.73
N ALA A 48 8.52 6.28 1.96
CA ALA A 48 7.38 5.90 2.77
C ALA A 48 6.06 6.37 2.14
N GLY A 49 6.02 7.60 1.61
CA GLY A 49 4.86 8.18 0.95
C GLY A 49 4.52 7.54 -0.40
N MET A 50 5.50 6.95 -1.09
CA MET A 50 5.28 6.26 -2.37
C MET A 50 5.20 4.73 -2.24
N GLY A 51 5.79 4.16 -1.19
CA GLY A 51 5.97 2.71 -1.05
C GLY A 51 4.68 1.93 -0.80
N TRP A 52 3.61 2.58 -0.31
CA TRP A 52 2.29 1.95 -0.18
C TRP A 52 1.71 1.50 -1.54
N MET A 53 2.23 2.03 -2.65
CA MET A 53 1.83 1.59 -3.98
C MET A 53 2.20 0.13 -4.24
N LEU A 54 3.30 -0.38 -3.63
CA LEU A 54 3.77 -1.75 -3.82
C LEU A 54 2.72 -2.80 -3.41
N PRO A 55 2.11 -2.75 -2.21
CA PRO A 55 1.01 -3.66 -1.86
C PRO A 55 -0.30 -3.34 -2.60
N ALA A 56 -0.54 -2.08 -2.99
CA ALA A 56 -1.78 -1.68 -3.66
C ALA A 56 -1.88 -2.18 -5.10
N MET A 57 -0.79 -2.15 -5.88
CA MET A 57 -0.78 -2.57 -7.29
C MET A 57 -1.30 -4.00 -7.54
N PRO A 58 -0.79 -5.07 -6.87
CA PRO A 58 -1.28 -6.42 -7.08
C PRO A 58 -2.73 -6.60 -6.65
N LEU A 59 -3.18 -5.92 -5.59
CA LEU A 59 -4.57 -5.91 -5.15
C LEU A 59 -5.49 -5.31 -6.22
N ILE A 60 -5.13 -4.15 -6.76
CA ILE A 60 -5.89 -3.50 -7.84
C ILE A 60 -5.94 -4.39 -9.09
N LYS A 61 -4.81 -5.00 -9.48
CA LYS A 61 -4.76 -5.93 -10.62
C LYS A 61 -5.70 -7.12 -10.42
N TRP A 62 -5.78 -7.67 -9.21
CA TRP A 62 -6.71 -8.75 -8.87
C TRP A 62 -8.18 -8.31 -8.92
N MET A 63 -8.49 -7.09 -8.47
CA MET A 63 -9.83 -6.49 -8.54
C MET A 63 -10.26 -6.20 -9.99
N ALA A 64 -9.31 -5.81 -10.84
CA ALA A 64 -9.57 -5.43 -12.22
C ALA A 64 -9.76 -6.63 -13.17
N LYS A 65 -9.23 -7.81 -12.82
CA LYS A 65 -9.29 -9.02 -13.67
C LYS A 65 -10.75 -9.32 -14.10
N PRO A 66 -11.06 -9.41 -15.41
CA PRO A 66 -12.42 -9.71 -15.90
C PRO A 66 -12.91 -11.11 -15.50
N ASP A 67 -14.23 -11.30 -15.43
CA ASP A 67 -14.83 -12.63 -15.28
C ASP A 67 -14.81 -13.40 -16.62
N ALA A 68 -14.64 -14.72 -16.58
CA ALA A 68 -14.40 -15.56 -17.76
C ALA A 68 -15.55 -15.58 -18.79
N ALA A 69 -16.77 -15.22 -18.38
CA ALA A 69 -17.94 -15.15 -19.26
C ALA A 69 -17.95 -13.91 -20.19
N ASN A 70 -17.04 -12.95 -19.99
CA ASN A 70 -16.90 -11.72 -20.78
C ASN A 70 -15.55 -11.67 -21.54
N ARG A 71 -14.99 -12.83 -21.93
CA ARG A 71 -13.81 -12.89 -22.80
C ARG A 71 -14.19 -13.06 -24.25
#